data_AF-A0A1V9XJX0-F1
#
_entry.id   AF-A0A1V9XJX0-F1
#
_cell.length_a   1.000
_cell.length_b   1.000
_cell.length_c   1.000
_cell.angle_alpha   90.00
_cell.angle_beta   90.00
_cell.angle_gamma   90.00
#
_symmetry.space_group_name_H-M   'P 1'
#
loop_
_entity.id
_entity.type
_entity.pdbx_description
1 polymer ?
#
loop_
_entity_poly.entity_id
_entity_poly.type
_entity_poly.pdbx_seq_one_letter_code
_entity_poly.pdbx_strand_id
1 'polypeptide(L)'
;MYVLTALFHESWVTEPWELTEMQDSDLPEFTFKESRSEKYINDYIARAKDASKELLPDYAESLTKLKNEGENSYNLDAYKVAVCKLMKLQPPQATAVS
;
A
#
# COMPACT_ATOMS: atom_id res chain seq x y z
N MET A 1 -33.75 19.73 -8.76
CA MET A 1 -33.78 18.25 -8.69
C MET A 1 -33.20 17.54 -9.92
N TYR A 2 -32.87 18.23 -11.01
CA TYR A 2 -32.30 17.59 -12.21
C TYR A 2 -30.85 17.11 -12.03
N VAL A 3 -29.95 17.98 -11.55
CA VAL A 3 -28.50 17.70 -11.46
C VAL A 3 -28.18 16.49 -10.57
N LEU A 4 -28.77 16.39 -9.38
CA LEU A 4 -28.55 15.26 -8.48
C LEU A 4 -29.03 13.94 -9.11
N THR A 5 -30.16 13.96 -9.82
CA THR A 5 -30.72 12.78 -10.49
C THR A 5 -29.84 12.35 -11.66
N ALA A 6 -29.28 13.30 -12.42
CA ALA A 6 -28.33 13.00 -13.48
C ALA A 6 -27.05 12.38 -12.91
N LEU A 7 -26.41 13.02 -11.92
CA LEU A 7 -25.21 12.49 -11.27
C LEU A 7 -25.44 11.10 -10.67
N PHE A 8 -26.60 10.88 -10.05
CA PHE A 8 -26.95 9.57 -9.53
C PHE A 8 -26.93 8.53 -10.64
N HIS A 9 -27.70 8.70 -11.72
CA HIS A 9 -27.75 7.68 -12.77
C HIS A 9 -26.42 7.46 -13.47
N GLU A 10 -25.69 8.54 -13.80
CA GLU A 10 -24.38 8.44 -14.45
C GLU A 10 -23.33 7.75 -13.56
N SER A 11 -23.41 7.89 -12.23
CA SER A 11 -22.47 7.21 -11.32
C SER A 11 -22.58 5.68 -11.30
N TRP A 12 -23.67 5.09 -11.81
CA TRP A 12 -23.84 3.64 -11.92
C TRP A 12 -23.53 3.11 -13.33
N VAL A 13 -23.24 3.97 -14.29
CA VAL A 13 -22.87 3.60 -15.66
C VAL A 13 -21.35 3.61 -15.73
N THR A 14 -20.74 2.44 -15.97
CA THR A 14 -19.29 2.34 -16.18
C THR A 14 -18.98 2.44 -17.67
N GLU A 15 -18.25 3.48 -18.06
CA GLU A 15 -17.86 3.68 -19.44
C GLU A 15 -16.58 2.89 -19.81
N PRO A 16 -16.37 2.50 -21.09
CA PRO A 16 -15.20 1.70 -21.48
C PRO A 16 -13.84 2.33 -21.14
N TRP A 17 -13.75 3.66 -21.22
CA TRP A 17 -12.51 4.38 -20.95
C TRP A 17 -12.12 4.35 -19.47
N GLU A 18 -13.07 4.21 -18.54
CA GLU A 18 -12.81 4.06 -17.11
C GLU A 18 -12.00 2.78 -16.80
N LEU A 19 -12.11 1.76 -17.66
CA LEU A 19 -11.39 0.48 -17.49
C LEU A 19 -10.03 0.48 -18.20
N THR A 20 -9.87 1.26 -19.27
CA THR A 20 -8.66 1.22 -20.11
C THR A 20 -7.68 2.36 -19.84
N GLU A 21 -8.18 3.53 -19.42
CA GLU A 21 -7.37 4.74 -19.29
C GLU A 21 -7.10 5.13 -17.83
N MET A 22 -7.86 4.61 -16.86
CA MET A 22 -7.67 4.90 -15.44
C MET A 22 -6.30 4.42 -14.97
N GLN A 23 -5.54 5.32 -14.35
CA GLN A 23 -4.20 5.03 -13.83
C GLN A 23 -4.23 4.83 -12.31
N ASP A 24 -3.18 4.20 -11.77
CA ASP A 24 -3.00 4.05 -10.32
C ASP A 24 -3.06 5.38 -9.55
N SER A 25 -2.71 6.51 -10.19
CA SER A 25 -2.79 7.86 -9.60
C SER A 25 -4.20 8.42 -9.51
N ASP A 26 -5.12 7.89 -10.31
CA ASP A 26 -6.53 8.33 -10.36
C ASP A 26 -7.38 7.58 -9.33
N LEU A 27 -6.85 6.46 -8.80
CA LEU A 27 -7.51 5.68 -7.76
C LEU A 27 -7.54 6.45 -6.42
N PRO A 28 -8.69 6.47 -5.73
CA PRO A 28 -8.82 7.17 -4.45
C PRO A 28 -8.04 6.46 -3.32
N GLU A 29 -7.77 5.16 -3.49
CA GLU A 29 -7.10 4.33 -2.51
C GLU A 29 -5.96 3.54 -3.15
N PHE A 30 -4.86 3.46 -2.43
CA PHE A 30 -3.78 2.57 -2.78
C PHE A 30 -4.18 1.11 -2.50
N THR A 31 -3.97 0.26 -3.51
CA THR A 31 -4.09 -1.20 -3.39
C THR A 31 -2.71 -1.83 -3.50
N PHE A 32 -2.37 -2.72 -2.56
CA PHE A 32 -1.07 -3.40 -2.59
C PHE A 32 -0.94 -4.38 -3.75
N LYS A 33 -2.03 -5.08 -4.09
CA LYS A 33 -2.07 -6.05 -5.18
C LYS A 33 -1.78 -5.37 -6.53
N GLU A 34 -0.96 -6.00 -7.36
CA GLU A 34 -0.47 -5.52 -8.67
C GLU A 34 0.38 -4.25 -8.63
N SER A 35 0.60 -3.70 -7.43
CA SER A 35 1.41 -2.51 -7.22
C SER A 35 2.89 -2.73 -7.52
N ARG A 36 3.60 -1.62 -7.70
CA ARG A 36 5.07 -1.63 -7.80
C ARG A 36 5.71 -2.26 -6.56
N SER A 37 5.19 -1.95 -5.38
CA SER A 37 5.71 -2.45 -4.09
C SER A 37 5.62 -3.97 -3.99
N GLU A 38 4.53 -4.58 -4.47
CA GLU A 38 4.40 -6.04 -4.54
C GLU A 38 5.47 -6.66 -5.45
N LYS A 39 5.67 -6.08 -6.64
CA LYS A 39 6.67 -6.57 -7.59
C LYS A 39 8.09 -6.49 -7.02
N TYR A 40 8.44 -5.36 -6.41
CA TYR A 40 9.75 -5.16 -5.79
C TYR A 40 9.98 -6.12 -4.63
N ILE A 41 9.00 -6.33 -3.75
CA ILE A 41 9.22 -7.20 -2.60
C ILE A 41 9.30 -8.67 -2.99
N ASN A 42 8.50 -9.10 -3.97
CA ASN A 42 8.59 -10.46 -4.50
C ASN A 42 9.95 -10.70 -5.18
N ASP A 43 10.45 -9.72 -5.93
CA ASP A 43 11.79 -9.78 -6.54
C ASP A 43 12.90 -9.78 -5.47
N TYR A 44 12.76 -8.98 -4.41
CA TYR A 44 13.68 -9.01 -3.27
C TYR A 44 13.69 -10.37 -2.58
N ILE A 45 12.51 -10.94 -2.27
CA ILE A 45 12.40 -12.27 -1.63
C ILE A 45 12.96 -13.36 -2.53
N ALA A 46 12.78 -13.28 -3.84
CA ALA A 46 13.34 -14.25 -4.78
C ALA A 46 14.88 -14.23 -4.80
N ARG A 47 15.50 -13.06 -4.56
CA ARG A 47 16.97 -12.91 -4.52
C ARG A 47 17.56 -13.13 -3.14
N ALA A 48 16.84 -12.74 -2.09
CA ALA A 48 17.29 -12.82 -0.71
C ALA A 48 17.05 -14.23 -0.16
N LYS A 49 18.11 -14.91 0.30
CA LYS A 49 18.00 -16.23 0.93
C LYS A 49 17.28 -16.18 2.29
N ASP A 50 17.21 -15.01 2.90
CA ASP A 50 16.80 -14.84 4.29
C ASP A 50 15.45 -14.15 4.48
N ALA A 51 14.76 -13.74 3.42
CA ALA A 51 13.48 -13.03 3.57
C ALA A 51 12.32 -13.98 3.91
N SER A 52 11.47 -13.60 4.86
CA SER A 52 10.35 -14.44 5.31
C SER A 52 9.08 -14.12 4.52
N LYS A 53 8.78 -14.91 3.48
CA LYS A 53 7.56 -14.75 2.66
C LYS A 53 6.26 -14.77 3.48
N GLU A 54 6.26 -15.44 4.62
CA GLU A 54 5.13 -15.51 5.57
C GLU A 54 4.74 -14.14 6.15
N LEU A 55 5.66 -13.17 6.18
CA LEU A 55 5.44 -11.84 6.76
C LEU A 55 5.07 -10.77 5.71
N LEU A 56 4.93 -11.19 4.44
CA LEU A 56 4.46 -10.33 3.36
C LEU A 56 3.07 -9.71 3.61
N PRO A 57 2.07 -10.41 4.18
CA PRO A 57 0.78 -9.77 4.50
C PRO A 57 0.91 -8.62 5.51
N ASP A 58 1.73 -8.76 6.56
CA ASP A 58 1.95 -7.71 7.56
C ASP A 58 2.59 -6.45 6.93
N TYR A 59 3.54 -6.66 6.00
CA TYR A 59 4.12 -5.58 5.20
C TYR A 59 3.09 -4.91 4.29
N ALA A 60 2.27 -5.70 3.60
CA ALA A 60 1.24 -5.19 2.71
C ALA A 60 0.19 -4.36 3.47
N GLU A 61 -0.26 -4.84 4.64
CA GLU A 61 -1.24 -4.13 5.48
C GLU A 61 -0.66 -2.81 6.01
N SER A 62 0.54 -2.84 6.58
CA SER A 62 1.19 -1.63 7.12
C SER A 62 1.47 -0.58 6.04
N LEU A 63 1.88 -1.00 4.84
CA LEU A 63 2.05 -0.09 3.71
C LEU A 63 0.72 0.49 3.22
N THR A 64 -0.33 -0.33 3.17
CA THR A 64 -1.67 0.11 2.73
C THR A 64 -2.23 1.16 3.69
N LYS A 65 -2.13 0.92 5.01
CA LYS A 65 -2.52 1.91 6.02
C LYS A 65 -1.70 3.19 5.91
N LEU A 66 -0.38 3.08 5.74
CA LEU A 66 0.49 4.24 5.56
C LEU A 66 0.07 5.10 4.34
N LYS A 67 -0.31 4.46 3.23
CA LYS A 67 -0.70 5.15 2.00
C LYS A 67 -2.10 5.74 2.05
N ASN A 68 -3.06 5.05 2.65
CA ASN A 68 -4.47 5.47 2.64
C ASN A 68 -4.83 6.35 3.84
N GLU A 69 -4.29 6.08 5.03
CA GLU A 69 -4.57 6.83 6.26
C GLU A 69 -3.55 7.96 6.51
N GLY A 70 -2.46 7.96 5.75
CA GLY A 70 -1.41 8.99 5.79
C GLY A 70 -0.24 8.67 6.72
N GLU A 71 0.78 9.51 6.59
CA GLU A 71 2.03 9.41 7.34
C GLU A 71 1.87 10.02 8.73
N ASN A 72 1.74 9.16 9.74
CA ASN A 72 1.83 9.53 11.15
C ASN A 72 2.89 8.64 11.84
N SER A 73 3.30 9.02 13.04
CA SER A 73 4.35 8.29 13.79
C SER A 73 4.03 6.81 13.96
N TYR A 74 2.78 6.48 14.26
CA TYR A 74 2.32 5.11 14.44
C TYR A 74 2.40 4.28 13.15
N ASN A 75 1.90 4.80 12.03
CA ASN A 75 1.89 4.13 10.73
C ASN A 75 3.31 3.96 10.19
N LEU A 76 4.18 4.97 10.38
CA LEU A 76 5.58 4.89 10.00
C LEU A 76 6.34 3.85 10.82
N ASP A 77 6.12 3.80 12.14
CA ASP A 77 6.75 2.80 13.00
C ASP A 77 6.24 1.39 12.69
N ALA A 78 4.94 1.22 12.45
CA ALA A 78 4.35 -0.06 12.05
C ALA A 78 4.94 -0.58 10.73
N TYR A 79 5.01 0.28 9.71
CA TYR A 79 5.64 -0.05 8.43
C TYR A 79 7.12 -0.41 8.59
N LYS A 80 7.87 0.39 9.36
CA LYS A 80 9.28 0.15 9.65
C LYS A 80 9.50 -1.20 10.33
N VAL A 81 8.70 -1.53 11.35
CA VAL A 81 8.77 -2.81 12.05
C VAL A 81 8.46 -3.97 11.10
N ALA A 82 7.42 -3.83 10.25
CA ALA A 82 7.06 -4.86 9.28
C ALA A 82 8.20 -5.11 8.27
N VAL A 83 8.82 -4.05 7.74
CA VAL A 83 9.97 -4.15 6.83
C VAL A 83 11.18 -4.81 7.51
N CYS A 84 11.53 -4.36 8.72
CA CYS A 84 12.65 -4.95 9.47
C CYS A 84 12.43 -6.44 9.73
N LYS A 85 11.22 -6.85 10.12
CA LYS A 85 10.87 -8.26 10.33
C LYS A 85 10.96 -9.06 9.04
N LEU A 86 10.42 -8.54 7.94
CA LEU A 86 10.41 -9.19 6.63
C LEU A 86 11.82 -9.45 6.09
N MET A 87 12.71 -8.47 6.24
CA MET A 87 14.09 -8.50 5.74
C MET A 87 15.10 -9.02 6.79
N LYS A 88 14.64 -9.48 7.96
CA LYS A 88 15.47 -9.91 9.10
C LYS A 88 16.55 -8.89 9.50
N LEU A 89 16.22 -7.61 9.45
CA LEU A 89 17.10 -6.51 9.86
C LEU A 89 16.86 -6.19 11.34
N GLN A 90 17.91 -5.78 12.06
CA GLN A 90 17.73 -5.24 13.40
C GLN A 90 17.01 -3.89 13.34
N PRO A 91 15.93 -3.67 14.10
CA PRO A 91 15.29 -2.37 14.16
C PRO A 91 16.29 -1.35 14.75
N PRO A 92 16.37 -0.12 14.21
CA PRO A 92 17.19 0.94 14.80
C PRO A 92 16.81 1.11 16.26
N GLN A 93 17.77 0.97 17.18
CA GLN A 93 17.53 1.31 18.58
C GLN A 93 17.07 2.76 18.65
N ALA A 94 15.96 3.00 19.36
CA ALA A 94 15.55 4.36 19.69
C ALA A 94 16.72 5.00 20.43
N THR A 95 17.38 5.97 19.80
CA THR A 95 18.40 6.78 20.47
C THR A 95 17.69 7.49 21.61
N ALA A 96 17.91 6.98 22.83
CA ALA A 96 17.53 7.64 24.06
C ALA A 96 18.30 8.96 24.12
N VAL A 97 17.65 10.05 23.71
CA VAL A 97 18.17 11.40 23.93
C VAL A 97 18.03 11.64 25.44
N SER A 98 19.15 11.60 26.15
CA SER A 98 19.28 12.01 27.55
C SER A 98 19.32 13.51 27.68
#